data_AF-A0A2T8HJI8-F1
#
_entry.id   AF-A0A2T8HJI8-F1
#
_cell.length_a   1.000
_cell.length_b   1.000
_cell.length_c   1.000
_cell.angle_alpha   90.00
_cell.angle_beta   90.00
_cell.angle_gamma   90.00
#
_symmetry.space_group_name_H-M   'P 1'
#
loop_
_entity.id
_entity.type
_entity.pdbx_description
1 polymer ?
#
loop_
_entity_poly.entity_id
_entity_poly.type
_entity_poly.pdbx_seq_one_letter_code
_entity_poly.pdbx_strand_id
1 'polypeptide(L)' 'HLFFNLSDVRDLTDEWIQEYNNHRPHEGLGNRTPIEAARKISKKEAEEVLK' A
#
# COMPACT_ATOMS: atom_id res chain seq x y z
N HIS A 1 8.67 4.50 -28.19
CA HIS A 1 7.52 5.10 -27.49
C HIS A 1 7.15 4.11 -26.39
N LEU A 2 7.29 4.46 -25.10
CA LEU A 2 7.20 3.50 -23.99
C LEU A 2 5.73 3.18 -23.59
N PHE A 3 4.78 4.00 -24.02
CA PHE A 3 3.35 3.87 -23.72
C PHE A 3 2.53 4.16 -24.97
N PHE A 4 1.38 3.50 -25.14
CA PHE A 4 0.54 3.62 -26.33
C PHE A 4 -0.44 4.79 -26.25
N ASN A 5 -0.95 5.13 -25.06
CA ASN A 5 -1.74 6.33 -24.78
C ASN A 5 -1.82 6.63 -23.26
N LEU A 6 -2.39 7.78 -22.87
CA LEU A 6 -2.52 8.20 -21.46
C LEU A 6 -3.56 7.41 -20.65
N SER A 7 -4.52 6.75 -21.29
CA SER A 7 -5.46 5.86 -20.60
C SER A 7 -4.73 4.64 -20.06
N ASP A 8 -3.94 3.98 -20.91
CA ASP A 8 -3.19 2.77 -20.53
C ASP A 8 -2.25 3.05 -19.36
N VAL A 9 -1.62 4.23 -19.31
CA VAL A 9 -0.75 4.62 -18.19
C VAL A 9 -1.55 4.74 -16.89
N ARG A 10 -2.76 5.30 -16.93
CA ARG A 10 -3.62 5.42 -15.75
C ARG A 10 -4.04 4.04 -15.26
N ASP A 11 -4.50 3.19 -16.16
CA ASP A 11 -4.99 1.85 -15.83
C ASP A 11 -3.87 1.00 -15.20
N LEU A 12 -2.67 1.00 -15.80
CA LEU A 12 -1.51 0.29 -15.26
C LEU A 12 -1.04 0.87 -13.91
N THR A 13 -1.12 2.18 -13.75
CA THR A 13 -0.75 2.85 -12.49
C THR A 13 -1.73 2.47 -11.38
N ASP A 14 -3.02 2.47 -11.67
CA ASP A 14 -4.05 2.11 -10.70
C ASP A 14 -3.92 0.64 -10.26
N GLU A 15 -3.68 -0.27 -11.21
CA GLU A 15 -3.40 -1.67 -10.90
C GLU A 15 -2.17 -1.82 -10.01
N TRP A 16 -1.07 -1.14 -10.36
CA TRP A 16 0.16 -1.19 -9.58
C TRP A 16 -0.01 -0.63 -8.16
N ILE A 17 -0.75 0.47 -8.00
CA ILE A 17 -1.06 1.05 -6.68
C ILE A 17 -1.83 0.05 -5.82
N GLN A 18 -2.82 -0.63 -6.39
CA GLN A 18 -3.59 -1.65 -5.67
C GLN A 18 -2.70 -2.82 -5.23
N GLU A 19 -1.84 -3.32 -6.12
CA GLU A 19 -0.92 -4.41 -5.81
C GLU A 19 0.11 -4.00 -4.73
N TYR A 20 0.72 -2.83 -4.88
CA TYR A 20 1.73 -2.31 -3.95
C TYR A 20 1.18 -2.13 -2.54
N ASN A 21 -0.02 -1.56 -2.42
CA ASN A 21 -0.63 -1.22 -1.13
C ASN A 21 -1.26 -2.41 -0.42
N ASN A 22 -1.77 -3.40 -1.16
CA ASN A 22 -2.57 -4.49 -0.59
C ASN A 22 -1.91 -5.87 -0.64
N HIS A 23 -0.95 -6.11 -1.54
CA HIS A 23 -0.49 -7.47 -1.85
C HIS A 23 1.03 -7.65 -1.75
N ARG A 24 1.82 -6.60 -2.02
CA ARG A 24 3.29 -6.69 -1.98
C ARG A 24 3.81 -6.50 -0.54
N PRO A 25 4.50 -7.51 0.04
CA PRO A 25 5.19 -7.33 1.31
C PRO A 25 6.49 -6.54 1.12
N HIS A 26 6.76 -5.61 2.04
CA HIS A 26 7.95 -4.76 1.99
C HIS A 26 8.87 -5.03 3.18
N GLU A 27 10.14 -5.31 2.93
CA GLU A 27 11.14 -5.62 3.98
C GLU A 27 11.24 -4.48 5.01
N GLY A 28 11.23 -3.22 4.56
CA GLY A 28 11.24 -2.04 5.43
C GLY A 28 10.01 -1.91 6.35
N LEU A 29 8.92 -2.62 6.04
CA LEU A 29 7.71 -2.73 6.87
C LEU A 29 7.66 -4.05 7.67
N GLY A 30 8.78 -4.78 7.71
CA GLY A 30 8.86 -6.10 8.33
C GLY A 30 8.09 -7.16 7.54
N ASN A 31 8.25 -7.16 6.21
CA ASN A 31 7.56 -8.04 5.26
C ASN A 31 6.03 -7.92 5.29
N ARG A 32 5.54 -6.71 5.54
CA ARG A 32 4.12 -6.36 5.50
C ARG A 32 3.79 -5.48 4.32
N THR A 33 2.54 -5.51 3.90
CA THR A 33 1.98 -4.53 2.98
C THR A 33 1.82 -3.17 3.67
N PRO A 34 1.76 -2.06 2.91
CA PRO A 34 1.54 -0.73 3.47
C PRO A 34 0.24 -0.64 4.28
N ILE A 35 -0.85 -1.26 3.81
CA ILE A 35 -2.12 -1.26 4.52
C ILE A 35 -2.05 -2.04 5.84
N GLU A 36 -1.36 -3.17 5.89
CA GLU A 36 -1.15 -3.91 7.13
C GLU A 36 -0.33 -3.11 8.15
N ALA A 37 0.71 -2.41 7.68
CA ALA A 37 1.50 -1.53 8.53
C ALA A 37 0.66 -0.38 9.09
N ALA A 38 -0.14 0.29 8.25
CA ALA A 38 -1.04 1.36 8.66
C ALA A 38 -2.06 0.91 9.71
N ARG A 39 -2.72 -0.24 9.48
CA ARG A 39 -3.67 -0.83 10.46
C ARG A 39 -3.02 -1.09 11.81
N LYS A 40 -1.76 -1.57 11.82
CA LYS A 40 -1.03 -1.83 13.06
C LYS A 40 -0.71 -0.54 13.82
N ILE A 41 -0.35 0.53 13.10
CA ILE A 41 -0.11 1.85 13.70
C ILE A 41 -1.40 2.35 14.36
N SER A 42 -2.52 2.35 13.63
CA SER A 42 -3.81 2.80 14.18
C SER A 42 -4.27 1.97 15.37
N LYS A 43 -4.03 0.64 15.34
CA LYS A 43 -4.34 -0.23 16.49
C LYS A 43 -3.50 0.14 17.71
N LYS A 44 -2.20 0.38 17.52
CA LYS A 44 -1.29 0.78 18.61
C LYS A 44 -1.72 2.12 19.22
N GLU A 45 -2.06 3.11 18.39
CA GLU A 45 -2.55 4.42 18.84
C GLU A 45 -3.84 4.28 19.65
N ALA A 46 -4.79 3.46 19.19
CA ALA A 46 -6.04 3.20 19.93
C ALA A 46 -5.81 2.51 21.27
N GLU A 47 -4.86 1.57 21.35
CA GLU A 47 -4.49 0.89 22.61
C GLU A 47 -3.78 1.83 23.60
N GLU A 48 -3.01 2.80 23.12
CA GLU A 48 -2.37 3.84 23.96
C GLU A 48 -3.40 4.81 24.54
N VAL A 49 -4.46 5.17 23.79
CA VAL A 49 -5.55 6.04 24.28
C VAL A 49 -6.39 5.37 25.37
N LEU A 50 -6.51 4.05 25.35
CA LEU A 50 -7.33 3.28 26.31
C LEU A 50 -6.59 2.97 27.63
N LYS A 51 -5.28 3.17 27.68
CA LYS A 51 -4.47 3.03 28.90
C LYS A 51 -4.49 4.27 29.77
#